data_AF-A0A349JGQ4-F1
#
_entry.id   AF-A0A349JGQ4-F1
#
_cell.length_a   1.000
_cell.length_b   1.000
_cell.length_c   1.000
_cell.angle_alpha   90.00
_cell.angle_beta   90.00
_cell.angle_gamma   90.00
#
_symmetry.space_group_name_H-M   'P 1'
#
loop_
_entity.id
_entity.type
_entity.pdbx_description
1 polymer ?
#
loop_
_entity_poly.entity_id
_entity_poly.type
_entity_poly.pdbx_seq_one_letter_code
_entity_poly.pdbx_strand_id
1 'polypeptide(L)'
;PLPIYLENFIHGELNDQALRHYVGGVYPGRATLFKAVETAILFGADRELGWGEVITGGIEIYDIPSDHLGMLKEPHVRILGEKLQAAVDRAQEMNS
;
A
#
# COMPACT_ATOMS: atom_id res chain seq x y z
N PRO A 1 -1.79 11.17 30.66
CA PRO A 1 -2.15 10.62 29.33
C PRO A 1 -3.43 11.25 28.78
N LEU A 2 -3.45 11.61 27.49
CA LEU A 2 -4.67 12.08 26.83
C LEU A 2 -5.64 10.89 26.60
N PRO A 3 -6.95 11.12 26.58
CA PRO A 3 -7.92 10.13 26.11
C PRO A 3 -7.59 9.66 24.69
N ILE A 4 -7.66 8.35 24.44
CA ILE A 4 -7.23 7.72 23.18
C ILE A 4 -7.88 8.30 21.92
N TYR A 5 -9.11 8.81 22.02
CA TYR A 5 -9.80 9.44 20.90
C TYR A 5 -9.19 10.80 20.51
N LEU A 6 -8.70 11.56 21.49
CA LEU A 6 -8.02 12.84 21.23
C LEU A 6 -6.63 12.61 20.63
N GLU A 7 -5.94 11.56 21.07
CA GLU A 7 -4.66 11.15 20.50
C GLU A 7 -4.82 10.71 19.04
N ASN A 8 -5.81 9.86 18.73
CA ASN A 8 -6.11 9.45 17.36
C ASN A 8 -6.52 10.62 16.46
N PHE A 9 -7.30 11.59 16.98
CA PHE A 9 -7.69 12.79 16.24
C PHE A 9 -6.47 13.62 15.85
N ILE A 10 -5.55 13.86 16.79
CA ILE A 10 -4.32 14.62 16.54
C ILE A 10 -3.42 13.88 15.54
N HIS A 11 -3.27 12.56 15.65
CA HIS A 11 -2.51 11.77 14.67
C HIS A 11 -3.13 11.84 13.27
N GLY A 12 -4.45 11.83 13.17
CA GLY A 12 -5.16 12.03 11.91
C GLY A 12 -4.85 13.40 11.30
N GLU A 13 -4.95 14.47 12.08
CA GLU A 13 -4.69 15.84 11.61
C GLU A 13 -3.24 16.06 11.16
N LEU A 14 -2.27 15.50 11.89
CA LEU A 14 -0.86 15.56 11.50
C LEU A 14 -0.58 14.76 10.22
N ASN A 15 -1.19 13.59 10.05
CA ASN A 15 -1.07 12.80 8.82
C ASN A 15 -1.70 13.52 7.62
N ASP A 16 -2.86 14.15 7.80
CA ASP A 16 -3.53 14.94 6.77
C ASP A 16 -2.66 16.14 6.36
N GLN A 17 -2.03 16.81 7.34
CA GLN A 17 -1.12 17.91 7.06
C GLN A 17 0.12 17.43 6.30
N ALA A 18 0.71 16.30 6.69
CA ALA A 18 1.85 15.72 6.00
C ALA A 18 1.49 15.33 4.56
N LEU A 19 0.33 14.68 4.36
CA LEU A 19 -0.16 14.26 3.06
C LEU A 19 -0.35 15.46 2.11
N ARG A 20 -0.91 16.58 2.60
CA ARG A 20 -1.12 17.80 1.79
C ARG A 20 0.18 18.47 1.34
N HIS A 21 1.26 18.31 2.09
CA HIS A 21 2.54 18.95 1.78
C HIS A 21 3.56 17.99 1.17
N TYR A 22 3.23 16.70 1.05
CA TYR A 22 4.11 15.72 0.45
C TYR A 22 4.23 15.95 -1.06
N VAL A 23 5.44 16.25 -1.52
CA VAL A 23 5.79 16.32 -2.93
C VAL A 23 6.61 15.07 -3.26
N GLY A 24 5.95 14.08 -3.86
CA GLY A 24 6.60 12.85 -4.31
C GLY A 24 7.61 13.11 -5.43
N GLY A 25 8.74 12.42 -5.38
CA GLY A 25 9.71 12.36 -6.48
C GLY A 25 9.57 11.06 -7.28
N VAL A 26 10.18 11.03 -8.46
CA VAL A 26 10.27 9.80 -9.26
C VAL A 26 11.09 8.75 -8.51
N TYR A 27 10.56 7.53 -8.44
CA TYR A 27 11.24 6.36 -7.90
C TYR A 27 11.69 5.43 -9.05
N PRO A 28 13.01 5.32 -9.32
CA PRO A 28 13.51 4.49 -10.41
C PRO A 28 13.57 3.00 -10.08
N GLY A 29 13.33 2.63 -8.83
CA GLY A 29 13.30 1.24 -8.40
C GLY A 29 12.04 0.51 -8.84
N ARG A 30 12.03 -0.80 -8.60
CA ARG A 30 10.84 -1.64 -8.76
C ARG A 30 10.02 -1.59 -7.49
N ALA A 31 8.69 -1.69 -7.62
CA ALA A 31 7.81 -1.81 -6.47
C ALA A 31 6.87 -3.00 -6.61
N THR A 32 6.40 -3.51 -5.46
CA THR A 32 5.34 -4.49 -5.38
C THR A 32 4.11 -3.83 -4.75
N LEU A 33 2.96 -3.91 -5.43
CA LEU A 33 1.69 -3.37 -4.98
C LEU A 33 0.72 -4.50 -4.61
N PHE A 34 0.34 -4.59 -3.34
CA PHE A 34 -0.73 -5.46 -2.88
C PHE A 34 -2.06 -4.68 -2.92
N LYS A 35 -2.96 -5.10 -3.80
CA LYS A 35 -4.17 -4.35 -4.14
C LYS A 35 -5.42 -5.06 -3.64
N ALA A 36 -6.18 -4.37 -2.81
CA ALA A 36 -7.52 -4.79 -2.40
C ALA A 36 -8.52 -4.62 -3.56
N VAL A 37 -9.06 -5.72 -4.08
CA VAL A 37 -9.89 -5.70 -5.30
C VAL A 37 -11.28 -5.10 -5.08
N GLU A 38 -11.83 -5.19 -3.88
CA GLU A 38 -13.18 -4.68 -3.60
C GLU A 38 -13.19 -3.15 -3.52
N THR A 39 -12.09 -2.56 -3.07
CA THR A 39 -11.91 -1.10 -3.00
C THR A 39 -11.35 -0.52 -4.29
N ALA A 40 -10.69 -1.34 -5.13
CA ALA A 40 -10.17 -0.91 -6.43
C ALA A 40 -11.27 -0.32 -7.35
N ILE A 41 -12.52 -0.74 -7.19
CA ILE A 41 -13.68 -0.19 -7.92
C ILE A 41 -13.82 1.33 -7.70
N LEU A 42 -13.39 1.86 -6.55
CA LEU A 42 -13.44 3.29 -6.21
C LEU A 42 -12.34 4.12 -6.90
N PHE A 43 -11.26 3.48 -7.35
CA PHE A 43 -10.12 4.13 -8.01
C PHE A 43 -10.20 4.09 -9.55
N GLY A 44 -11.32 3.62 -10.10
CA GLY A 44 -11.54 3.55 -11.54
C GLY A 44 -10.75 2.43 -12.22
N ALA A 45 -10.35 2.65 -13.48
CA ALA A 45 -9.70 1.65 -14.32
C ALA A 45 -8.17 1.56 -14.13
N ASP A 46 -7.56 2.49 -13.37
CA ASP A 46 -6.13 2.47 -13.16
C ASP A 46 -5.72 1.29 -12.27
N ARG A 47 -5.05 0.33 -12.89
CA ARG A 47 -4.61 -0.89 -12.20
C ARG A 47 -3.51 -0.62 -11.20
N GLU A 48 -2.75 0.46 -11.38
CA GLU A 48 -1.57 0.85 -10.60
C GLU A 48 -1.90 1.88 -9.50
N LEU A 49 -3.17 2.30 -9.37
CA LEU A 49 -3.64 3.19 -8.30
C LEU A 49 -2.86 4.51 -8.20
N GLY A 50 -2.46 5.08 -9.34
CA GLY A 50 -1.68 6.32 -9.46
C GLY A 50 -0.16 6.13 -9.33
N TRP A 51 0.31 4.94 -8.93
CA TRP A 51 1.75 4.71 -8.74
C TRP A 51 2.55 4.70 -10.06
N GLY A 52 1.89 4.44 -11.19
CA GLY A 52 2.51 4.47 -12.52
C GLY A 52 3.07 5.84 -12.90
N GLU A 53 2.59 6.92 -12.30
CA GLU A 53 3.08 8.28 -12.56
C GLU A 53 4.45 8.56 -11.95
N VAL A 54 4.83 7.80 -10.91
CA VAL A 54 6.04 8.07 -10.11
C VAL A 54 7.04 6.91 -10.09
N ILE A 55 6.61 5.67 -10.37
CA ILE A 55 7.49 4.49 -10.35
C ILE A 55 7.91 4.13 -11.78
N THR A 56 9.20 4.26 -12.08
CA THR A 56 9.71 4.00 -13.45
C THR A 56 10.43 2.67 -13.60
N GLY A 57 10.83 2.01 -12.52
CA GLY A 57 11.42 0.67 -12.57
C GLY A 57 10.41 -0.46 -12.82
N GLY A 58 9.11 -0.15 -12.78
CA GLY A 58 8.01 -1.09 -12.97
C GLY A 58 7.35 -1.54 -11.66
N ILE A 59 6.08 -1.93 -11.77
CA ILE A 59 5.22 -2.32 -10.65
C ILE A 59 4.74 -3.75 -10.85
N GLU A 60 4.99 -4.60 -9.86
CA GLU A 60 4.39 -5.93 -9.77
C GLU A 60 3.12 -5.85 -8.91
N ILE A 61 1.99 -6.31 -9.42
CA ILE A 61 0.68 -6.14 -8.74
C ILE A 61 0.15 -7.50 -8.28
N TYR A 62 -0.26 -7.55 -7.02
CA TYR A 62 -0.90 -8.70 -6.38
C TYR A 62 -2.29 -8.34 -5.91
N ASP A 63 -3.30 -8.93 -6.54
CA ASP A 63 -4.69 -8.77 -6.14
C ASP A 63 -5.01 -9.60 -4.88
N ILE A 64 -5.65 -8.96 -3.91
CA ILE A 64 -6.15 -9.54 -2.66
C ILE A 64 -7.69 -9.43 -2.65
N PRO A 65 -8.43 -10.56 -2.52
CA PRO A 65 -9.89 -10.57 -2.52
C PRO A 65 -10.45 -10.02 -1.20
N SER A 66 -10.38 -8.71 -1.02
CA SER A 66 -10.82 -7.99 0.18
C SER A 66 -11.01 -6.51 -0.13
N ASP A 67 -11.62 -5.77 0.81
CA ASP A 67 -11.46 -4.33 0.94
C ASP A 67 -10.09 -3.93 1.55
N HIS A 68 -9.78 -2.63 1.50
CA HIS A 68 -8.52 -2.04 1.94
C HIS A 68 -8.12 -2.42 3.38
N LEU A 69 -9.04 -2.35 4.34
CA LEU A 69 -8.76 -2.65 5.75
C LEU A 69 -8.92 -4.14 6.07
N GLY A 70 -9.82 -4.83 5.36
CA GLY A 70 -10.06 -6.25 5.48
C GLY A 70 -8.85 -7.09 5.07
N MET A 71 -8.01 -6.57 4.17
CA MET A 71 -6.77 -7.24 3.74
C MET A 71 -5.79 -7.45 4.90
N LEU A 72 -5.88 -6.63 5.95
CA LEU A 72 -5.05 -6.72 7.16
C LEU A 72 -5.68 -7.61 8.24
N LYS A 73 -6.80 -8.27 7.96
CA LYS A 73 -7.56 -9.10 8.91
C LYS A 73 -7.75 -10.52 8.38
N GLU A 74 -8.04 -11.44 9.29
CA GLU A 74 -8.40 -12.80 8.91
C GLU A 74 -9.71 -12.84 8.11
N PRO A 75 -9.84 -13.70 7.08
CA PRO A 75 -8.83 -14.65 6.60
C PRO A 75 -7.80 -14.07 5.62
N HIS A 76 -8.01 -12.84 5.12
CA HIS A 76 -7.27 -12.27 3.99
C HIS A 76 -5.81 -11.93 4.31
N VAL A 77 -5.48 -11.67 5.57
CA VAL A 77 -4.11 -11.41 6.04
C VAL A 77 -3.17 -12.58 5.74
N ARG A 78 -3.68 -13.82 5.67
CA ARG A 78 -2.88 -14.99 5.27
C ARG A 78 -2.43 -14.88 3.81
N ILE A 79 -3.36 -14.52 2.92
CA ILE A 79 -3.08 -14.32 1.49
C ILE A 79 -2.08 -13.17 1.32
N LEU A 80 -2.25 -12.07 2.06
CA LEU A 80 -1.30 -10.96 2.06
C LEU A 80 0.08 -11.42 2.51
N GLY A 81 0.16 -12.14 3.64
CA GLY A 81 1.41 -12.62 4.22
C GLY A 81 2.19 -13.55 3.29
N GLU A 82 1.51 -14.51 2.67
CA GLU A 82 2.12 -15.43 1.69
C GLU A 82 2.73 -14.68 0.51
N LYS A 83 1.98 -13.74 -0.08
CA LYS A 83 2.46 -12.97 -1.23
C LYS A 83 3.56 -11.97 -0.85
N LEU A 84 3.48 -11.39 0.35
CA LEU A 84 4.51 -10.49 0.88
C LEU A 84 5.82 -11.24 1.10
N GLN A 85 5.78 -12.42 1.71
CA GLN A 85 6.98 -13.24 1.92
C GLN A 85 7.66 -13.57 0.59
N ALA A 86 6.89 -14.05 -0.40
CA ALA A 86 7.43 -14.35 -1.72
C ALA A 86 8.05 -13.12 -2.42
N ALA A 87 7.46 -11.93 -2.24
CA ALA A 87 8.00 -10.70 -2.81
C ALA A 87 9.32 -10.27 -2.14
N VAL A 88 9.41 -10.41 -0.81
CA VAL A 88 10.63 -10.13 -0.04
C VAL A 88 11.75 -11.10 -0.43
N ASP A 89 11.44 -12.39 -0.50
CA ASP A 89 12.43 -13.42 -0.86
C ASP A 89 13.04 -13.14 -2.24
N ARG A 90 12.20 -12.85 -3.25
CA ARG A 90 12.67 -12.47 -4.60
C ARG A 90 13.53 -11.20 -4.59
N ALA A 91 13.14 -10.19 -3.79
CA ALA A 91 13.92 -8.95 -3.70
C ALA A 91 15.30 -9.17 -3.05
N GLN A 92 15.42 -10.14 -2.14
CA GLN A 92 16.69 -10.51 -1.53
C GLN A 92 17.58 -11.30 -2.49
N GLU A 93 17.00 -12.21 -3.27
CA GLU A 93 17.72 -12.95 -4.33
C GLU A 93 18.28 -12.01 -5.40
N MET A 94 17.53 -10.98 -5.82
CA MET A 94 17.98 -10.00 -6.82
C MET A 94 19.13 -9.09 -6.34
N ASN A 95 19.34 -8.99 -5.03
CA ASN A 95 20.39 -8.17 -4.42
C ASN A 95 21.63 -8.98 -4.01
N SER A 96 21.62 -10.29 -4.21
CA SER A 96 22.72 -11.22 -3.91
C SER A 96 23.55 -11.51 -5.16
#